data_AF-A0A7S2SQS1-F1
#
_entry.id   AF-A0A7S2SQS1-F1
#
_cell.length_a   1.000
_cell.length_b   1.000
_cell.length_c   1.000
_cell.angle_alpha   90.00
_cell.angle_beta   90.00
_cell.angle_gamma   90.00
#
_symmetry.space_group_name_H-M   'P 1'
#
loop_
_entity.id
_entity.type
_entity.pdbx_description
1 polymer ?
#
loop_
_entity_poly.entity_id
_entity_poly.type
_entity_poly.pdbx_seq_one_letter_code
_entity_poly.pdbx_strand_id
1 'polypeptide(L)'
;TIRRMAADPLWVLIFASCVCQSGVVLLLVLPVPSNTVRGFIVKSLQRLWSLSSYLRASCLLLCLLNAVIFAMNMRDLYFPPPHMRAPPYGMPGLEAFKIKLFRTERNAYLYLTSMSLFIYLIMIRLMDIQAQLFNAREVEKEVEERKKAD
;
A
#
# COMPACT_ATOMS: atom_id res chain seq x y z
N THR A 1 10.66 8.26 29.79
CA THR A 1 10.06 6.91 29.90
C THR A 1 9.74 6.37 28.51
N ILE A 2 10.78 5.95 27.80
CA ILE A 2 10.76 5.51 26.39
C ILE A 2 10.47 4.00 26.35
N ARG A 3 9.29 3.58 26.85
CA ARG A 3 9.05 2.15 27.10
C ARG A 3 7.75 1.56 26.53
N ARG A 4 7.04 2.26 25.63
CA ARG A 4 5.98 1.64 24.81
C ARG A 4 5.90 2.28 23.41
N MET A 5 7.02 2.34 22.71
CA MET A 5 7.02 2.30 21.24
C MET A 5 7.16 0.85 20.76
N ALA A 6 6.51 -0.10 21.46
CA ALA A 6 6.15 -1.33 20.78
C ALA A 6 5.02 -0.90 19.85
N ALA A 7 5.37 -0.44 18.64
CA ALA A 7 4.40 -0.28 17.59
C ALA A 7 3.62 -1.59 17.53
N ASP A 8 2.30 -1.55 17.69
CA ASP A 8 1.51 -2.78 17.70
C ASP A 8 1.92 -3.60 16.48
N PRO A 9 2.10 -4.93 16.62
CA PRO A 9 2.65 -5.76 15.55
C PRO A 9 1.88 -5.58 14.23
N LEU A 10 0.60 -5.24 14.33
CA LEU A 10 -0.27 -4.86 13.22
C LEU A 10 0.22 -3.60 12.49
N TRP A 11 0.62 -2.54 13.19
CA TRP A 11 1.14 -1.30 12.60
C TRP A 11 2.48 -1.48 11.91
N VAL A 12 3.37 -2.27 12.51
CA VAL A 12 4.65 -2.64 11.87
C VAL A 12 4.38 -3.39 10.58
N LEU A 13 3.40 -4.28 10.58
CA LEU A 13 2.99 -5.05 9.41
C LEU A 13 2.35 -4.18 8.32
N ILE A 14 1.50 -3.21 8.68
CA ILE A 14 0.92 -2.24 7.74
C ILE A 14 2.02 -1.36 7.14
N PHE A 15 2.93 -0.85 7.98
CA PHE A 15 4.06 -0.05 7.54
C PHE A 15 4.97 -0.83 6.58
N ALA A 16 5.38 -2.05 6.95
CA ALA A 16 6.19 -2.92 6.10
C ALA A 16 5.48 -3.22 4.77
N SER A 17 4.17 -3.50 4.82
CA SER A 17 3.37 -3.72 3.61
C SER A 17 3.35 -2.49 2.71
N CYS A 18 3.21 -1.29 3.28
CA CYS A 18 3.21 -0.03 2.56
C CYS A 18 4.58 0.23 1.89
N VAL A 19 5.68 -0.05 2.58
CA VAL A 19 7.05 0.07 2.03
C VAL A 19 7.25 -0.91 0.88
N CYS A 20 6.85 -2.17 1.05
CA CYS A 20 6.93 -3.17 -0.02
C CYS A 20 6.09 -2.77 -1.25
N GLN A 21 4.83 -2.34 -1.04
CA GLN A 21 3.95 -1.87 -2.11
C GLN A 21 4.54 -0.67 -2.83
N SER A 22 5.10 0.29 -2.09
CA SER A 22 5.75 1.48 -2.65
C SER A 22 6.97 1.09 -3.49
N GLY A 23 7.79 0.15 -3.02
CA GLY A 23 8.94 -0.36 -3.77
C GLY A 23 8.54 -1.04 -5.08
N VAL A 24 7.47 -1.85 -5.06
CA VAL A 24 6.93 -2.49 -6.27
C VAL A 24 6.40 -1.45 -7.26
N VAL A 25 5.62 -0.48 -6.79
CA VAL A 25 5.11 0.60 -7.64
C VAL A 25 6.27 1.42 -8.22
N LEU A 26 7.28 1.75 -7.42
CA LEU A 26 8.45 2.49 -7.88
C LEU A 26 9.21 1.71 -8.95
N LEU A 27 9.43 0.41 -8.77
CA LEU A 27 10.04 -0.47 -9.77
C LEU A 27 9.23 -0.53 -11.07
N LEU A 28 7.89 -0.48 -10.99
CA LEU A 28 7.01 -0.50 -12.16
C LEU A 28 7.00 0.84 -12.90
N VAL A 29 7.05 1.96 -12.18
CA VAL A 29 6.97 3.32 -12.75
C VAL A 29 8.33 3.81 -13.26
N LEU A 30 9.44 3.30 -12.71
CA LEU A 30 10.76 3.81 -13.06
C LEU A 30 11.02 3.68 -14.57
N PRO A 31 11.46 4.77 -15.24
CA PRO A 31 11.89 4.70 -16.62
C PRO A 31 13.21 3.94 -16.69
N VAL A 32 13.14 2.62 -16.90
CA VAL A 32 14.32 1.78 -17.03
C VAL A 32 14.92 1.98 -18.43
N PRO A 33 16.19 2.41 -18.55
CA PRO A 33 16.81 2.73 -19.84
C PRO A 33 17.09 1.48 -20.70
N SER A 34 17.09 0.29 -20.12
CA SER A 34 17.26 -0.98 -20.84
C SER A 34 15.95 -1.76 -20.93
N ASN A 35 15.50 -2.02 -22.15
CA ASN A 35 14.31 -2.84 -22.44
C ASN A 35 14.43 -4.27 -21.91
N THR A 36 15.65 -4.82 -21.84
CA THR A 36 15.93 -6.15 -21.30
C THR A 36 15.70 -6.21 -19.79
N VAL A 37 16.18 -5.21 -19.05
CA VAL A 37 16.00 -5.13 -17.59
C VAL A 37 14.53 -4.90 -17.26
N ARG A 38 13.85 -4.03 -18.00
CA ARG A 38 12.40 -3.83 -17.86
C ARG A 38 11.63 -5.13 -18.10
N GLY A 39 11.93 -5.84 -19.18
CA GLY A 39 11.30 -7.13 -19.49
C GLY A 39 11.54 -8.18 -18.41
N PHE A 40 12.75 -8.25 -17.84
CA PHE A 40 13.07 -9.17 -16.74
C PHE A 40 12.28 -8.85 -15.46
N ILE A 41 12.19 -7.58 -15.08
CA ILE A 41 11.43 -7.13 -13.89
C ILE A 41 9.96 -7.48 -14.08
N VAL A 42 9.36 -7.11 -15.21
CA VAL A 42 7.93 -7.34 -15.48
C VAL A 42 7.62 -8.83 -15.55
N LYS A 43 8.42 -9.63 -16.26
CA LYS A 43 8.22 -11.09 -16.33
C LYS A 43 8.38 -11.76 -14.96
N SER A 44 9.34 -11.32 -14.15
CA SER A 44 9.55 -11.86 -12.81
C SER A 44 8.40 -11.51 -11.88
N LEU A 45 7.94 -10.26 -11.91
CA LEU A 45 6.82 -9.79 -11.10
C LEU A 45 5.51 -10.47 -11.53
N GLN A 46 5.29 -10.61 -12.83
CA GLN A 46 4.11 -11.28 -13.38
C GLN A 46 4.11 -12.78 -13.08
N ARG A 47 5.26 -13.46 -13.14
CA ARG A 47 5.40 -14.85 -12.69
C ARG A 47 5.14 -14.99 -11.20
N LEU A 48 5.70 -14.11 -10.36
CA LEU A 48 5.46 -14.13 -8.92
C LEU A 48 3.96 -13.94 -8.62
N TRP A 49 3.32 -13.03 -9.36
CA TRP A 49 1.90 -12.76 -9.26
C TRP A 49 1.03 -13.90 -9.80
N SER A 50 1.44 -14.61 -10.85
CA SER A 50 0.65 -15.70 -11.46
C SER A 50 0.86 -17.08 -10.84
N LEU A 51 2.05 -17.39 -10.32
CA LEU A 51 2.33 -18.67 -9.67
C LEU A 51 1.70 -18.80 -8.28
N SER A 52 1.52 -17.68 -7.57
CA SER A 52 1.16 -17.73 -6.16
C SER A 52 -0.23 -17.14 -5.94
N SER A 53 -1.25 -17.99 -6.08
CA SER A 53 -2.61 -17.72 -5.62
C SER A 53 -2.63 -17.33 -4.14
N TYR A 54 -1.71 -17.89 -3.35
CA TYR A 54 -1.51 -17.55 -1.94
C TYR A 54 -1.02 -16.11 -1.73
N LEU A 55 -0.11 -15.61 -2.57
CA LEU A 55 0.33 -14.20 -2.53
C LEU A 55 -0.81 -13.24 -2.87
N ARG A 56 -1.64 -13.57 -3.86
CA ARG A 56 -2.82 -12.74 -4.18
C ARG A 56 -3.81 -12.72 -3.03
N ALA A 57 -4.10 -13.89 -2.46
CA ALA A 57 -5.01 -14.02 -1.34
C ALA A 57 -4.49 -13.28 -0.10
N SER A 58 -3.20 -13.38 0.22
CA SER A 58 -2.60 -12.68 1.36
C SER A 58 -2.56 -11.16 1.14
N CYS A 59 -2.23 -10.70 -0.06
CA CYS A 59 -2.31 -9.29 -0.44
C CYS A 59 -3.74 -8.74 -0.32
N LEU A 60 -4.75 -9.51 -0.75
CA LEU A 60 -6.15 -9.11 -0.66
C LEU A 60 -6.64 -9.09 0.79
N LEU A 61 -6.23 -10.07 1.59
CA LEU A 61 -6.50 -10.12 3.03
C LEU A 61 -5.90 -8.89 3.75
N LEU A 62 -4.64 -8.54 3.43
CA LEU A 62 -3.97 -7.36 3.96
C LEU A 62 -4.67 -6.07 3.54
N CYS A 63 -5.15 -5.99 2.29
CA CYS A 63 -5.94 -4.86 1.82
C CYS A 63 -7.27 -4.73 2.59
N LEU A 64 -7.99 -5.83 2.76
CA LEU A 64 -9.23 -5.85 3.56
C LEU A 64 -8.97 -5.44 5.01
N LEU A 65 -7.90 -5.95 5.63
CA LEU A 65 -7.51 -5.57 6.98
C LEU A 65 -7.21 -4.07 7.07
N ASN A 66 -6.45 -3.53 6.11
CA ASN A 66 -6.20 -2.10 6.00
C ASN A 66 -7.49 -1.29 5.83
N ALA A 67 -8.44 -1.76 5.03
CA ALA A 67 -9.72 -1.09 4.82
C ALA A 67 -10.58 -1.07 6.09
N VAL A 68 -10.62 -2.18 6.83
CA VAL A 68 -11.31 -2.27 8.13
C VAL A 68 -10.66 -1.34 9.14
N ILE A 69 -9.34 -1.36 9.27
CA ILE A 69 -8.61 -0.48 10.20
C ILE A 69 -8.80 0.98 9.81
N PHE A 70 -8.76 1.31 8.52
CA PHE A 70 -9.06 2.64 8.02
C PHE A 70 -10.49 3.08 8.39
N ALA A 71 -11.49 2.21 8.22
CA ALA A 71 -12.87 2.49 8.59
C ALA A 71 -13.04 2.68 10.12
N MET A 72 -12.33 1.89 10.93
CA MET A 72 -12.29 2.05 12.39
C MET A 72 -11.67 3.39 12.78
N ASN A 73 -10.52 3.75 12.21
CA ASN A 73 -9.87 5.03 12.46
C ASN A 73 -10.73 6.22 12.01
N MET A 74 -11.42 6.10 10.86
CA MET A 74 -12.38 7.11 10.40
C MET A 74 -13.56 7.21 11.37
N ARG A 75 -14.11 6.09 11.83
CA ARG A 75 -15.19 6.08 12.82
C ARG A 75 -14.75 6.75 14.12
N ASP A 76 -13.57 6.41 14.64
CA ASP A 76 -13.06 7.00 15.88
C ASP A 76 -12.73 8.49 15.72
N LEU A 77 -12.38 8.93 14.50
CA LEU A 77 -12.23 10.34 14.17
C LEU A 77 -13.56 11.10 14.23
N TYR A 78 -14.63 10.55 13.66
CA TYR A 78 -15.95 11.21 13.64
C TYR A 78 -16.75 11.02 14.94
N PHE A 79 -16.54 9.90 15.64
CA PHE A 79 -17.26 9.50 16.84
C PHE A 79 -16.30 8.97 17.91
N PRO A 80 -15.55 9.86 18.59
CA PRO A 80 -14.49 9.44 19.50
C PRO A 80 -15.03 8.65 20.71
N PRO A 81 -14.45 7.48 21.01
CA PRO A 81 -14.90 6.64 22.11
C PRO A 81 -14.62 7.28 23.48
N PRO A 82 -15.36 6.88 24.54
CA PRO A 82 -15.35 7.52 25.86
C PRO A 82 -13.96 7.67 26.53
N HIS A 83 -13.00 6.80 26.17
CA HIS A 83 -11.64 6.80 26.71
C HIS A 83 -10.68 7.73 25.94
N MET A 84 -11.02 8.11 24.71
CA MET A 84 -10.39 9.22 23.97
C MET A 84 -11.07 10.56 24.31
N ARG A 85 -12.27 10.45 24.90
CA ARG A 85 -12.87 11.34 25.91
C ARG A 85 -11.88 12.26 26.61
N ALA A 86 -11.99 13.55 26.35
CA ALA A 86 -11.52 14.57 27.24
C ALA A 86 -11.73 14.22 28.73
N PRO A 87 -10.70 14.22 29.61
CA PRO A 87 -10.98 14.10 31.03
C PRO A 87 -11.76 15.33 31.55
N PRO A 88 -12.27 15.28 32.80
CA PRO A 88 -13.17 16.29 33.34
C PRO A 88 -12.61 17.70 33.23
N TYR A 89 -13.49 18.66 32.94
CA TYR A 89 -13.17 20.09 32.88
C TYR A 89 -12.45 20.54 34.15
N GLY A 90 -11.29 21.20 34.02
CA GLY A 90 -10.59 21.87 35.12
C GLY A 90 -9.15 21.42 35.41
N MET A 91 -8.64 20.34 34.81
CA MET A 91 -7.21 20.00 34.98
C MET A 91 -6.30 20.84 34.07
N PRO A 92 -5.24 21.47 34.60
CA PRO A 92 -4.24 22.15 33.79
C PRO A 92 -3.46 21.14 32.94
N GLY A 93 -3.29 21.43 31.64
CA GLY A 93 -2.55 20.58 30.68
C GLY A 93 -3.40 19.54 29.94
N LEU A 94 -4.67 19.42 30.28
CA LEU A 94 -5.58 18.40 29.75
C LEU A 94 -5.92 18.58 28.27
N GLU A 95 -6.22 19.82 27.88
CA GLU A 95 -6.52 20.20 26.49
C GLU A 95 -5.28 20.01 25.59
N ALA A 96 -4.10 20.38 26.08
CA ALA A 96 -2.85 20.24 25.35
C ALA A 96 -2.45 18.76 25.13
N PHE A 97 -2.69 17.90 26.12
CA PHE A 97 -2.44 16.46 26.02
C PHE A 97 -3.37 15.80 24.99
N LYS A 98 -4.68 16.07 25.04
CA LYS A 98 -5.65 15.57 24.05
C LYS A 98 -5.30 16.01 22.64
N ILE A 99 -5.02 17.31 22.44
CA ILE A 99 -4.74 17.85 21.11
C ILE A 99 -3.49 17.21 20.51
N LYS A 100 -2.45 16.95 21.31
CA LYS A 100 -1.24 16.26 20.86
C LYS A 100 -1.48 14.78 20.56
N LEU A 101 -2.20 14.08 21.44
CA LEU A 101 -2.54 12.67 21.24
C LEU A 101 -3.40 12.50 19.99
N PHE A 102 -4.50 13.24 19.87
CA PHE A 102 -5.37 13.23 18.70
C PHE A 102 -4.66 13.64 17.42
N ARG A 103 -3.74 14.61 17.44
CA ARG A 103 -2.97 14.95 16.23
C ARG A 103 -2.02 13.83 15.81
N THR A 104 -1.42 13.15 16.78
CA THR A 104 -0.45 12.09 16.51
C THR A 104 -1.15 10.84 15.99
N GLU A 105 -2.22 10.42 16.68
CA GLU A 105 -3.00 9.24 16.30
C GLU A 105 -3.79 9.47 15.02
N ARG A 106 -4.50 10.60 14.91
CA ARG A 106 -5.30 10.92 13.71
C ARG A 106 -4.42 11.10 12.49
N ASN A 107 -3.36 11.91 12.56
CA ASN A 107 -2.61 12.18 11.35
C ASN A 107 -1.76 10.95 10.99
N ALA A 108 -0.95 10.41 11.90
CA ALA A 108 -0.01 9.35 11.53
C ALA A 108 -0.71 8.05 11.10
N TYR A 109 -1.74 7.58 11.83
CA TYR A 109 -2.38 6.29 11.54
C TYR A 109 -3.35 6.36 10.37
N LEU A 110 -4.09 7.46 10.25
CA LEU A 110 -4.99 7.67 9.11
C LEU A 110 -4.20 7.84 7.81
N TYR A 111 -3.10 8.63 7.82
CA TYR A 111 -2.25 8.79 6.64
C TYR A 111 -1.61 7.47 6.22
N LEU A 112 -1.09 6.68 7.16
CA LEU A 112 -0.44 5.40 6.83
C LEU A 112 -1.41 4.40 6.18
N THR A 113 -2.62 4.27 6.74
CA THR A 113 -3.63 3.32 6.25
C THR A 113 -4.25 3.75 4.92
N SER A 114 -4.58 5.04 4.77
CA SER A 114 -5.08 5.59 3.51
C SER A 114 -4.05 5.52 2.38
N MET A 115 -2.77 5.82 2.66
CA MET A 115 -1.69 5.69 1.68
C MET A 115 -1.46 4.24 1.27
N SER A 116 -1.43 3.30 2.21
CA SER A 116 -1.25 1.88 1.87
C SER A 116 -2.40 1.35 0.99
N LEU A 117 -3.64 1.71 1.28
CA LEU A 117 -4.79 1.35 0.44
C LEU A 117 -4.68 1.93 -0.97
N PHE A 118 -4.32 3.21 -1.06
CA PHE A 118 -4.16 3.89 -2.35
C PHE A 118 -3.06 3.27 -3.21
N ILE A 119 -1.88 3.03 -2.62
CA ILE A 119 -0.74 2.42 -3.31
C ILE A 119 -1.08 0.99 -3.73
N TYR A 120 -1.83 0.24 -2.91
CA TYR A 120 -2.29 -1.10 -3.26
C TYR A 120 -3.18 -1.11 -4.51
N LEU A 121 -4.15 -0.19 -4.60
CA LEU A 121 -5.01 -0.05 -5.78
C LEU A 121 -4.20 0.32 -7.03
N ILE A 122 -3.26 1.27 -6.89
CA ILE A 122 -2.34 1.64 -7.97
C ILE A 122 -1.50 0.44 -8.41
N MET A 123 -0.95 -0.33 -7.47
CA MET A 123 -0.11 -1.48 -7.75
C MET A 123 -0.86 -2.52 -8.59
N ILE A 124 -2.10 -2.88 -8.20
CA ILE A 124 -2.93 -3.81 -8.98
C ILE A 124 -3.13 -3.27 -10.39
N ARG A 125 -3.52 -2.00 -10.51
CA ARG A 125 -3.82 -1.41 -11.81
C ARG A 125 -2.58 -1.31 -12.70
N LEU A 126 -1.43 -0.96 -12.14
CA LEU A 126 -0.16 -0.90 -12.87
C LEU A 126 0.27 -2.29 -13.34
N MET A 127 0.15 -3.32 -12.50
CA MET A 127 0.48 -4.69 -12.92
C MET A 127 -0.38 -5.15 -14.08
N ASP A 128 -1.68 -4.86 -14.06
CA ASP A 128 -2.61 -5.18 -15.15
C ASP A 128 -2.24 -4.44 -16.45
N ILE A 129 -2.00 -3.12 -16.38
CA ILE A 129 -1.56 -2.31 -17.53
C ILE A 129 -0.22 -2.83 -18.09
N GLN A 130 0.74 -3.16 -17.24
CA GLN A 130 2.04 -3.66 -17.70
C GLN A 130 1.94 -5.04 -18.34
N ALA A 131 1.06 -5.92 -17.87
CA ALA A 131 0.80 -7.20 -18.51
C ALA A 131 0.21 -6.99 -19.92
N GLN A 132 -0.76 -6.09 -20.07
CA GLN A 132 -1.37 -5.77 -21.36
C GLN A 132 -0.36 -5.15 -22.33
N LEU A 133 0.46 -4.19 -21.86
CA LEU A 133 1.51 -3.55 -22.66
C LEU A 133 2.57 -4.56 -23.10
N PHE A 134 2.92 -5.51 -22.24
CA PHE A 134 3.90 -6.54 -22.55
C PHE A 134 3.38 -7.51 -23.62
N ASN A 135 2.13 -7.99 -23.47
CA ASN A 135 1.50 -8.85 -24.47
C ASN A 135 1.35 -8.15 -25.82
N ALA A 136 0.97 -6.87 -25.83
CA ALA A 136 0.87 -6.09 -27.07
C ALA A 136 2.22 -5.99 -27.80
N ARG A 137 3.33 -5.82 -27.07
CA ARG A 137 4.68 -5.79 -27.64
C ARG A 137 5.15 -7.13 -28.18
N GLU A 138 4.78 -8.25 -27.53
CA GLU A 138 5.08 -9.59 -28.07
C GLU A 138 4.33 -9.83 -29.39
N VAL A 139 3.04 -9.47 -29.46
CA VAL A 139 2.25 -9.58 -30.71
C VAL A 139 2.82 -8.70 -31.82
N GLU A 140 3.21 -7.45 -31.52
CA GLU A 140 3.81 -6.55 -32.51
C GLU A 140 5.13 -7.11 -33.06
N LYS A 141 5.96 -7.70 -32.19
CA LYS A 141 7.21 -8.34 -32.59
C LYS A 141 6.98 -9.56 -33.48
N GLU A 142 6.00 -10.41 -33.15
CA GLU A 142 5.64 -11.58 -33.97
C GLU A 142 5.12 -11.17 -35.36
N VAL A 143 4.32 -10.11 -35.44
CA VAL A 143 3.85 -9.57 -36.73
C VAL A 143 5.00 -9.00 -37.55
N GLU A 144 5.95 -8.31 -36.92
CA GLU A 144 7.12 -7.76 -37.60
C GLU A 144 8.06 -8.86 -38.13
N GLU A 145 8.23 -9.95 -37.38
CA GLU A 145 9.01 -11.12 -37.81
C GLU A 145 8.34 -11.84 -39.00
N ARG A 146 7.01 -11.97 -39.01
CA ARG A 146 6.26 -12.52 -40.16
C ARG A 146 6.40 -11.65 -41.41
N LYS A 147 6.28 -10.32 -41.28
CA LYS A 147 6.47 -9.38 -42.41
C LYS A 147 7.89 -9.38 -42.99
N LYS A 148 8.90 -9.82 -42.23
CA LYS A 148 10.27 -9.97 -42.73
C LYS A 148 10.53 -11.33 -43.40
N ALA A 149 9.64 -12.29 -43.18
CA ALA A 149 9.72 -13.63 -43.75
C ALA A 149 8.97 -13.77 -45.09
N ASP A 150 8.00 -12.89 -45.34
CA ASP A 150 7.28 -12.71 -46.62
C ASP A 150 8.02 -11.71 -47.54
#